data_AF-A0A7J0BYA8-F1
#
_entry.id   AF-A0A7J0BYA8-F1
#
_cell.length_a   1.000
_cell.length_b   1.000
_cell.length_c   1.000
_cell.angle_alpha   90.00
_cell.angle_beta   90.00
_cell.angle_gamma   90.00
#
_symmetry.space_group_name_H-M   'P 1'
#
loop_
_entity.id
_entity.type
_entity.pdbx_description
1 polymer ?
#
loop_
_entity_poly.entity_id
_entity_poly.type
_entity_poly.pdbx_seq_one_letter_code
_entity_poly.pdbx_strand_id
1 'polypeptide(L)' 'MVTSLPTEGALLLADETGGIKKGTKSVEVARQYTGVVGNVENAQVSVHLPEGSRLGRVIIDRELYAGQH' A
#
# COMPACT_ATOMS: atom_id res chain seq x y z
N MET A 1 3.54 4.92 10.35
CA MET A 1 3.89 6.21 11.00
C MET A 1 5.15 6.71 10.31
N VAL A 2 5.04 7.73 9.46
CA VAL A 2 6.18 8.26 8.68
C VAL A 2 7.14 8.99 9.62
N THR A 3 8.43 8.64 9.57
CA THR A 3 9.44 9.11 10.53
C THR A 3 10.48 10.09 9.94
N SER A 4 10.42 10.41 8.65
CA SER A 4 11.31 11.40 8.02
C SER A 4 10.62 12.24 6.96
N LEU A 5 11.04 13.50 6.85
CA LEU A 5 10.62 14.41 5.78
C LEU A 5 11.45 14.14 4.51
N PRO A 6 10.86 14.23 3.32
CA PRO A 6 11.55 13.97 2.07
C PRO A 6 12.66 14.99 1.82
N THR A 7 13.66 14.59 1.04
CA THR A 7 14.75 15.49 0.61
C THR A 7 14.17 16.75 -0.06
N GLU A 8 14.87 17.89 0.04
CA GLU A 8 14.43 19.13 -0.62
C GLU A 8 14.24 18.91 -2.13
N GLY A 9 13.00 19.11 -2.61
CA GLY A 9 12.59 18.85 -3.99
C GLY A 9 12.10 17.44 -4.29
N ALA A 10 12.00 16.56 -3.30
CA ALA A 10 11.43 15.22 -3.46
C ALA A 10 9.94 15.18 -3.09
N LEU A 11 9.20 14.30 -3.77
CA LEU A 11 7.76 14.10 -3.59
C LEU A 11 7.50 12.76 -2.91
N LEU A 12 6.63 12.74 -1.90
CA LEU A 12 6.08 11.51 -1.36
C LEU A 12 4.82 11.14 -2.14
N LEU A 13 4.79 9.93 -2.70
CA LEU A 13 3.60 9.40 -3.36
C LEU A 13 3.04 8.28 -2.51
N ALA A 14 1.76 8.34 -2.18
CA ALA A 14 1.06 7.18 -1.62
C ALA A 14 0.54 6.33 -2.78
N ASP A 15 0.84 5.05 -2.76
CA ASP A 15 0.40 4.10 -3.78
C ASP A 15 -0.22 2.85 -3.13
N GLU A 16 -1.42 2.49 -3.57
CA GLU A 16 -2.10 1.26 -3.14
C GLU A 16 -1.86 0.17 -4.16
N THR A 17 -1.50 -1.01 -3.69
CA THR A 17 -1.43 -2.22 -4.50
C THR A 17 -2.26 -3.31 -3.85
N GLY A 18 -3.33 -3.74 -4.52
CA GLY A 18 -4.18 -4.83 -4.08
C GLY A 18 -4.08 -6.07 -4.95
N GLY A 19 -4.26 -7.23 -4.33
CA GLY A 19 -4.36 -8.52 -5.01
C GLY A 19 -5.58 -9.29 -4.57
N ILE A 20 -6.50 -9.57 -5.49
CA ILE A 20 -7.70 -10.39 -5.24
C ILE A 20 -7.28 -11.82 -4.87
N LYS A 21 -7.88 -12.36 -3.80
CA LYS A 21 -7.60 -13.71 -3.32
C LYS A 21 -8.87 -14.56 -3.33
N LYS A 22 -8.72 -15.84 -3.65
CA LYS A 22 -9.83 -16.81 -3.64
C LYS A 22 -10.08 -17.46 -2.27
N GLY A 23 -9.15 -17.34 -1.32
CA GLY A 23 -9.27 -17.93 0.01
C GLY A 23 -8.67 -17.05 1.10
N THR A 24 -8.65 -17.56 2.33
CA THR A 24 -8.33 -16.80 3.54
C THR A 24 -6.99 -17.16 4.18
N LYS A 25 -6.17 -17.99 3.52
CA LYS A 25 -4.94 -18.54 4.12
C LYS A 25 -3.73 -17.59 4.04
N SER A 26 -3.80 -16.56 3.21
CA SER A 26 -2.76 -15.52 3.16
C SER A 26 -2.96 -14.54 4.31
N VAL A 27 -1.88 -14.10 4.93
CA VAL A 27 -1.92 -13.09 5.99
C VAL A 27 -2.63 -11.83 5.48
N GLU A 28 -3.48 -11.25 6.32
CA GLU A 28 -4.20 -9.98 6.09
C GLU A 28 -5.17 -9.97 4.91
N VAL A 29 -5.43 -11.11 4.30
CA VAL A 29 -6.50 -11.20 3.31
C VAL A 29 -7.86 -11.00 4.01
N ALA A 30 -8.61 -10.01 3.53
CA ALA A 30 -9.92 -9.67 4.05
C ALA A 30 -10.75 -8.97 2.99
N ARG A 31 -11.99 -8.61 3.33
CA ARG A 31 -12.78 -7.70 2.49
C ARG A 31 -12.23 -6.29 2.59
N GLN A 32 -11.54 -5.84 1.56
CA GLN A 32 -10.87 -4.53 1.51
C GLN A 32 -11.17 -3.87 0.17
N TYR A 33 -11.30 -2.54 0.17
CA TYR A 33 -11.34 -1.80 -1.08
C TYR A 33 -9.99 -1.94 -1.78
N THR A 34 -10.00 -2.27 -3.07
CA THR A 34 -8.81 -2.19 -3.91
C THR A 34 -9.12 -1.48 -5.21
N GLY A 35 -8.20 -0.61 -5.63
CA GLY A 35 -8.28 0.10 -6.90
C GLY A 35 -8.23 -0.84 -8.11
N VAL A 36 -7.71 -2.06 -7.98
CA VAL A 36 -7.65 -3.04 -9.08
C VAL A 36 -9.03 -3.38 -9.65
N VAL A 37 -10.05 -3.44 -8.78
CA VAL A 37 -11.45 -3.67 -9.20
C VAL A 37 -12.37 -2.49 -8.90
N GLY A 38 -11.87 -1.47 -8.18
CA GLY A 38 -12.67 -0.31 -7.77
C GLY A 38 -13.79 -0.65 -6.79
N ASN A 39 -13.63 -1.71 -6.00
CA ASN A 39 -14.66 -2.20 -5.08
C ASN A 39 -14.05 -2.93 -3.86
N VAL A 40 -14.89 -3.24 -2.87
CA VAL A 40 -14.55 -4.03 -1.69
C VAL A 40 -14.66 -5.53 -1.99
N GLU A 41 -13.51 -6.18 -2.10
CA GLU A 41 -13.41 -7.62 -2.40
C GLU A 41 -12.49 -8.33 -1.41
N ASN A 42 -12.54 -9.68 -1.42
CA ASN A 42 -11.55 -10.47 -0.69
C ASN A 42 -10.17 -10.27 -1.32
N ALA A 43 -9.39 -9.38 -0.75
CA ALA A 43 -8.14 -8.90 -1.27
C ALA A 43 -7.10 -8.84 -0.16
N GLN A 44 -5.84 -8.83 -0.59
CA GLN A 44 -4.73 -8.42 0.24
C GLN A 44 -4.24 -7.10 -0.31
N VAL A 45 -4.27 -6.04 0.51
CA VAL A 45 -3.91 -4.69 0.11
C VAL A 45 -2.69 -4.20 0.88
N SER A 46 -1.73 -3.63 0.17
CA SER A 46 -0.56 -2.94 0.76
C SER A 46 -0.49 -1.52 0.26
N VAL A 47 -0.18 -0.59 1.16
CA VAL A 47 0.09 0.82 0.82
C VAL A 47 1.58 1.07 0.96
N HIS A 48 2.16 1.69 -0.07
CA HIS A 48 3.57 2.05 -0.10
C HIS A 48 3.72 3.57 -0.16
N LEU A 49 4.78 4.08 0.46
CA LEU A 49 5.14 5.49 0.41
C LEU A 49 6.54 5.66 -0.22
N PRO A 50 6.63 5.67 -1.56
CA PRO A 50 7.87 6.04 -2.23
C PRO A 50 8.17 7.54 -2.16
N GLU A 51 9.43 7.87 -1.89
CA GLU A 51 10.01 9.19 -2.22
C GLU A 51 10.50 9.16 -3.66
N GLY A 52 9.99 10.08 -4.48
CA GLY A 52 10.45 10.32 -5.83
C GLY A 52 11.35 11.55 -5.89
N SER A 53 12.58 11.36 -6.34
CA SER A 53 13.50 12.44 -6.71
C SER A 53 13.93 12.30 -8.16
N ARG A 54 14.64 13.30 -8.68
CA ARG A 54 15.23 13.25 -10.04
C ARG A 54 16.24 12.11 -10.22
N LEU A 55 16.72 11.52 -9.13
CA LEU A 55 17.72 10.45 -9.09
C LEU A 55 17.11 9.05 -8.92
N GLY A 56 15.79 8.92 -8.69
CA GLY A 56 15.12 7.62 -8.56
C GLY A 56 13.99 7.61 -7.54
N ARG A 57 13.43 6.41 -7.30
CA ARG A 57 12.38 6.17 -6.29
C ARG A 57 12.87 5.17 -5.24
N VAL A 58 12.62 5.44 -3.96
CA VAL A 58 12.88 4.52 -2.84
C VAL A 58 11.59 4.33 -2.06
N ILE A 59 11.23 3.08 -1.73
CA ILE A 59 10.09 2.77 -0.87
C ILE A 59 10.53 3.00 0.58
N ILE A 60 9.90 3.96 1.27
CA ILE A 60 10.28 4.35 2.64
C ILE A 60 9.38 3.69 3.68
N ASP A 61 8.12 3.45 3.36
CA ASP A 61 7.17 2.82 4.29
C ASP A 61 6.26 1.84 3.54
N ARG A 62 5.85 0.79 4.25
CA ARG A 62 4.84 -0.17 3.83
C ARG A 62 3.96 -0.50 5.03
N GLU A 63 2.69 -0.16 4.94
CA GLU A 63 1.69 -0.60 5.90
C GLU A 63 0.83 -1.70 5.28
N LEU A 64 0.54 -2.70 6.11
CA LEU A 64 -0.38 -3.79 5.79
C LEU A 64 -1.56 -3.68 6.75
N TYR A 65 -2.77 -3.70 6.21
CA TYR A 65 -3.98 -3.57 7.00
C TYR A 65 -4.64 -4.93 7.16
N ALA A 66 -4.59 -5.50 8.37
CA ALA A 66 -5.43 -6.63 8.73
C ALA A 66 -6.88 -6.15 8.86
N GLY A 67 -7.82 -6.79 8.16
CA GLY A 67 -9.24 -6.54 8.38
C GLY A 67 -9.59 -6.73 9.87
N GLN A 68 -10.27 -5.77 10.48
CA GLN A 68 -10.79 -5.96 11.83
C GLN A 68 -11.92 -6.99 11.78
N HIS A 69 -11.87 -7.97 12.68
CA HIS A 69 -12.90 -9.00 12.86
C HIS A 69 -14.19 -8.41 13.44
#